data_AF-A0A199W7H6-F1
#
_entry.id   AF-A0A199W7H6-F1
#
_cell.length_a   1.000
_cell.length_b   1.000
_cell.length_c   1.000
_cell.angle_alpha   90.00
_cell.angle_beta   90.00
_cell.angle_gamma   90.00
#
_symmetry.space_group_name_H-M   'P 1'
#
loop_
_entity.id
_entity.type
_entity.pdbx_description
1 polymer ?
#
loop_
_entity_poly.entity_id
_entity_poly.type
_entity_poly.pdbx_seq_one_letter_code
_entity_poly.pdbx_strand_id
1 'polypeptide(L)'
;HAGNILICKGEEGRFVLVPIDHGYCLPENFADCTFEWLYWPQARQPFSTEILDYIRTLDAEEDIALLKFHGWELSLQCSRVFRISTMLLKKGAEKGLTPYDIGSIMCRETLKKESKIEEIVHEAEDAVLPGTSELAFLETVSEIMDQYLDELAQSNYVNLVYRLMELKMILQSNLDKAYFGNFETKP
;
A
#
# COMPACT_ATOMS: atom_id res chain seq x y z
N HIS A 1 -13.06 7.44 5.95
CA HIS A 1 -13.09 8.78 6.58
C HIS A 1 -12.20 8.82 7.83
N ALA A 2 -11.53 9.93 8.12
CA ALA A 2 -10.64 10.14 9.27
C ALA A 2 -11.43 10.22 10.58
N GLY A 3 -12.70 10.63 10.52
CA GLY A 3 -13.63 10.55 11.65
C GLY A 3 -13.98 9.12 12.10
N ASN A 4 -13.60 8.10 11.31
CA ASN A 4 -13.88 6.70 11.63
C ASN A 4 -12.71 6.01 12.38
N ILE A 5 -11.73 6.78 12.85
CA ILE A 5 -10.65 6.27 13.69
C ILE A 5 -10.63 7.09 14.98
N LEU A 6 -11.05 6.46 16.07
CA LEU A 6 -10.98 7.06 17.40
C LEU A 6 -9.58 6.93 17.97
N ILE A 7 -9.19 7.88 18.82
CA ILE A 7 -7.94 7.83 19.58
C ILE A 7 -8.30 7.63 21.05
N CYS A 8 -7.82 6.54 21.62
CA CYS A 8 -7.96 6.23 23.04
C CYS A 8 -6.60 6.32 23.74
N LYS A 9 -6.61 6.70 25.03
CA LYS A 9 -5.42 6.60 25.87
C LYS A 9 -5.33 5.18 26.40
N GLY A 10 -4.35 4.42 25.93
CA GLY A 10 -4.01 3.09 26.43
C GLY A 10 -3.19 3.14 27.71
N GLU A 11 -2.73 1.95 28.11
CA GLU A 11 -1.84 1.79 29.27
C GLU A 11 -0.52 2.55 29.07
N GLU A 12 0.09 2.97 30.18
CA GLU A 12 1.37 3.70 30.19
C GLU A 12 1.39 5.02 29.39
N GLY A 13 0.21 5.58 29.07
CA GLY A 13 0.11 6.83 28.32
C GLY A 13 0.32 6.70 26.82
N ARG A 14 0.33 5.48 26.28
CA ARG A 14 0.35 5.24 24.82
C ARG A 14 -1.01 5.59 24.22
N PHE A 15 -1.02 6.07 22.98
CA PHE A 15 -2.26 6.23 22.23
C PHE A 15 -2.57 4.94 21.46
N VAL A 16 -3.85 4.57 21.44
CA VAL A 16 -4.37 3.42 20.69
C VAL A 16 -5.39 3.93 19.68
N LEU A 17 -5.32 3.44 18.44
CA LEU A 17 -6.29 3.73 17.41
C LEU A 17 -7.39 2.67 17.44
N VAL A 18 -8.65 3.10 17.51
CA VAL A 18 -9.82 2.23 17.46
C VAL A 18 -10.60 2.56 16.20
N PRO A 19 -10.52 1.71 15.15
CA PRO A 19 -11.34 1.91 13.98
C PRO A 19 -12.80 1.61 14.35
N ILE A 20 -13.71 2.43 13.83
CA ILE A 20 -15.16 2.29 14.00
C ILE A 20 -15.83 2.34 12.62
N ASP A 21 -17.12 2.04 12.57
CA ASP A 21 -17.95 2.23 11.37
C ASP A 21 -17.41 1.46 10.14
N HIS A 22 -17.38 0.14 10.27
CA HIS A 22 -16.92 -0.79 9.23
C HIS A 22 -18.03 -1.23 8.27
N GLY A 23 -19.19 -0.55 8.27
CA GLY A 23 -20.36 -0.97 7.49
C GLY A 23 -20.14 -1.04 5.97
N TYR A 24 -19.08 -0.41 5.47
CA TYR A 24 -18.69 -0.35 4.06
C TYR A 24 -17.30 -0.96 3.77
N CYS A 25 -16.77 -1.83 4.64
CA CYS A 25 -15.43 -2.38 4.47
C CYS A 25 -15.30 -3.48 3.40
N LEU A 26 -16.41 -3.94 2.83
CA LEU A 26 -16.48 -5.08 1.92
C LEU A 26 -17.16 -4.71 0.58
N PRO A 27 -16.53 -3.83 -0.23
CA PRO A 27 -17.13 -3.37 -1.48
C PRO A 27 -17.09 -4.45 -2.57
N GLU A 28 -17.95 -4.31 -3.59
CA GLU A 28 -17.98 -5.21 -4.75
C GLU A 28 -17.02 -4.79 -5.87
N ASN A 29 -16.43 -3.59 -5.79
CA ASN A 29 -15.45 -3.08 -6.74
C ASN A 29 -14.47 -2.11 -6.06
N PHE A 30 -13.41 -1.73 -6.75
CA PHE A 30 -12.37 -0.84 -6.22
C PHE A 30 -12.66 0.65 -6.41
N ALA A 31 -13.69 1.04 -7.17
CA ALA A 31 -13.95 2.43 -7.52
C ALA A 31 -14.24 3.32 -6.29
N ASP A 32 -14.81 2.72 -5.24
CA ASP A 32 -15.19 3.40 -4.00
C ASP A 32 -14.12 3.30 -2.90
N CYS A 33 -12.99 2.62 -3.16
CA CYS A 33 -11.91 2.49 -2.18
C CYS A 33 -11.22 3.83 -1.94
N THR A 34 -11.40 4.38 -0.74
CA THR A 34 -10.78 5.64 -0.32
C THR A 34 -10.24 5.55 1.11
N PHE A 35 -8.98 5.93 1.27
CA PHE A 35 -8.27 5.88 2.56
C PHE A 35 -7.79 7.27 2.96
N GLU A 36 -8.55 7.97 3.81
CA GLU A 36 -8.16 9.33 4.24
C GLU A 36 -6.85 9.38 5.02
N TRP A 37 -6.46 8.28 5.67
CA TRP A 37 -5.19 8.18 6.39
C TRP A 37 -3.96 8.15 5.46
N LEU A 38 -4.12 8.00 4.13
CA LEU A 38 -3.00 8.10 3.18
C LEU A 38 -2.32 9.47 3.20
N TYR A 39 -3.08 10.51 3.55
CA TYR A 39 -2.55 11.87 3.63
C TYR A 39 -1.82 12.13 4.94
N TRP A 40 -1.82 11.18 5.89
CA TRP A 40 -1.07 11.31 7.13
C TRP A 40 0.42 11.00 6.87
N PRO A 41 1.36 11.76 7.48
CA PRO A 41 2.80 11.47 7.36
C PRO A 41 3.16 10.02 7.77
N GLN A 42 2.42 9.46 8.71
CA GLN A 42 2.58 8.10 9.24
C GLN A 42 2.38 7.03 8.17
N ALA A 43 1.51 7.24 7.17
CA ALA A 43 1.29 6.27 6.10
C ALA A 43 2.53 6.07 5.21
N ARG A 44 3.48 7.02 5.22
CA ARG A 44 4.74 6.93 4.47
C ARG A 44 5.87 6.28 5.27
N GLN A 45 5.60 5.81 6.49
CA GLN A 45 6.59 5.08 7.26
C GLN A 45 6.53 3.59 6.87
N PRO A 46 7.69 2.91 6.80
CA PRO A 46 7.70 1.47 6.56
C PRO A 46 7.00 0.72 7.70
N PHE A 47 6.46 -0.45 7.39
CA PHE A 47 5.94 -1.36 8.40
C PHE A 47 7.07 -1.82 9.33
N SER A 48 6.75 -2.05 10.60
CA SER A 48 7.67 -2.69 11.53
C SER A 48 7.75 -4.19 11.24
N THR A 49 8.80 -4.85 11.76
CA THR A 49 8.98 -6.30 11.64
C THR A 49 7.78 -7.09 12.16
N GLU A 50 7.21 -6.66 13.29
CA GLU A 50 6.05 -7.31 13.91
C GLU A 50 4.80 -7.23 13.01
N ILE A 51 4.61 -6.08 12.36
CA ILE A 51 3.49 -5.89 11.43
C ILE A 51 3.71 -6.68 10.13
N LEU A 52 4.94 -6.75 9.62
CA LEU A 52 5.26 -7.59 8.48
C LEU A 52 5.00 -9.07 8.76
N ASP A 53 5.39 -9.55 9.95
CA ASP A 53 5.12 -10.92 10.38
C ASP A 53 3.61 -11.19 10.42
N TYR A 54 2.82 -10.27 10.98
CA TYR A 54 1.36 -10.35 10.98
C TYR A 54 0.77 -10.37 9.56
N ILE A 55 1.20 -9.46 8.67
CA ILE A 55 0.71 -9.40 7.28
C ILE A 55 0.98 -10.73 6.56
N ARG A 56 2.14 -11.38 6.79
CA ARG A 56 2.46 -12.68 6.19
C ARG A 56 1.46 -13.77 6.59
N THR A 57 0.90 -13.71 7.80
CA THR A 57 -0.07 -14.69 8.29
C THR A 57 -1.49 -14.54 7.75
N LEU A 58 -1.83 -13.42 7.10
CA LEU A 58 -3.18 -13.18 6.58
C LEU A 58 -3.53 -14.20 5.48
N ASP A 59 -4.72 -14.78 5.54
CA ASP A 59 -5.24 -15.72 4.53
C ASP A 59 -6.69 -15.36 4.17
N ALA A 60 -6.90 -14.96 2.92
CA ALA A 60 -8.20 -14.50 2.47
C ALA A 60 -9.26 -15.62 2.49
N GLU A 61 -8.89 -16.88 2.25
CA GLU A 61 -9.85 -17.98 2.27
C GLU A 61 -10.25 -18.34 3.70
N GLU A 62 -9.30 -18.33 4.64
CA GLU A 62 -9.60 -18.55 6.06
C GLU A 62 -10.54 -17.46 6.60
N ASP A 63 -10.27 -16.20 6.25
CA ASP A 63 -11.10 -15.06 6.64
C ASP A 63 -12.51 -15.12 6.01
N ILE A 64 -12.61 -15.44 4.71
CA ILE A 64 -13.92 -15.63 4.04
C ILE A 64 -14.69 -16.78 4.68
N ALA A 65 -14.02 -17.90 4.99
CA ALA A 65 -14.65 -19.04 5.66
C ALA A 65 -15.14 -18.68 7.07
N LEU A 66 -14.37 -17.87 7.80
CA LEU A 66 -14.74 -17.37 9.13
C LEU A 66 -15.97 -16.45 9.06
N LEU A 67 -16.02 -15.52 8.10
CA LEU A 67 -17.18 -14.67 7.86
C LEU A 67 -18.42 -15.50 7.56
N LYS A 68 -18.30 -16.49 6.67
CA LYS A 68 -19.38 -17.43 6.36
C LYS A 68 -19.84 -18.21 7.58
N PHE A 69 -18.92 -18.69 8.41
CA PHE A 69 -19.23 -19.39 9.66
C PHE A 69 -20.06 -18.51 10.61
N HIS A 70 -19.80 -17.21 10.64
CA HIS A 70 -20.58 -16.23 11.40
C HIS A 70 -21.84 -15.72 10.69
N GLY A 71 -22.23 -16.33 9.57
CA GLY A 71 -23.46 -16.02 8.84
C GLY A 71 -23.34 -14.88 7.83
N TRP A 72 -22.11 -14.44 7.51
CA TRP A 72 -21.85 -13.42 6.50
C TRP A 72 -21.33 -14.07 5.22
N GLU A 73 -22.25 -14.41 4.32
CA GLU A 73 -21.90 -14.92 2.99
C GLU A 73 -21.63 -13.75 2.03
N LEU A 74 -20.36 -13.63 1.61
CA LEU A 74 -19.95 -12.61 0.66
C LEU A 74 -20.43 -12.95 -0.76
N SER A 75 -20.74 -11.93 -1.55
CA SER A 75 -20.93 -12.10 -2.99
C SER A 75 -19.62 -12.52 -3.66
N LEU A 76 -19.69 -13.06 -4.88
CA LEU A 76 -18.49 -13.43 -5.64
C LEU A 76 -17.58 -12.22 -5.85
N GLN A 77 -18.16 -11.06 -6.18
CA GLN A 77 -17.42 -9.82 -6.43
C GLN A 77 -16.74 -9.31 -5.16
N CYS A 78 -17.47 -9.29 -4.05
CA CYS A 78 -16.92 -8.92 -2.75
C CYS A 78 -15.76 -9.84 -2.34
N SER A 79 -15.93 -11.16 -2.48
CA SER A 79 -14.88 -12.14 -2.20
C SER A 79 -13.65 -11.94 -3.07
N ARG A 80 -13.83 -11.62 -4.36
CA ARG A 80 -12.75 -11.32 -5.30
C ARG A 80 -11.98 -10.07 -4.88
N VAL A 81 -12.68 -8.98 -4.58
CA VAL A 81 -12.05 -7.74 -4.08
C VAL A 81 -11.25 -8.00 -2.81
N PHE A 82 -11.81 -8.79 -1.87
CA PHE A 82 -11.14 -9.14 -0.62
C PHE A 82 -9.84 -9.95 -0.85
N ARG A 83 -9.88 -10.95 -1.73
CA ARG A 83 -8.71 -11.73 -2.14
C ARG A 83 -7.62 -10.88 -2.76
N ILE A 84 -7.98 -10.06 -3.75
CA ILE A 84 -7.04 -9.18 -4.46
C ILE A 84 -6.45 -8.14 -3.50
N SER A 85 -7.25 -7.57 -2.60
CA SER A 85 -6.78 -6.61 -1.59
C SER A 85 -5.78 -7.24 -0.62
N THR A 86 -6.07 -8.46 -0.15
CA THR A 86 -5.17 -9.22 0.73
C THR A 86 -3.87 -9.56 0.01
N MET A 87 -3.96 -9.99 -1.25
CA MET A 87 -2.82 -10.28 -2.11
C MET A 87 -1.92 -9.04 -2.30
N LEU A 88 -2.51 -7.89 -2.64
CA LEU A 88 -1.80 -6.63 -2.81
C LEU A 88 -1.08 -6.20 -1.53
N LEU A 89 -1.75 -6.30 -0.37
CA LEU A 89 -1.15 -5.98 0.92
C LEU A 89 0.07 -6.86 1.20
N LYS A 90 -0.07 -8.18 1.03
CA LYS A 90 1.02 -9.14 1.30
C LYS A 90 2.21 -8.91 0.37
N LYS A 91 1.99 -8.84 -0.95
CA LYS A 91 3.04 -8.65 -1.95
C LYS A 91 3.72 -7.29 -1.82
N GLY A 92 2.94 -6.22 -1.62
CA GLY A 92 3.49 -4.88 -1.43
C GLY A 92 4.34 -4.77 -0.17
N ALA A 93 3.86 -5.31 0.95
CA ALA A 93 4.59 -5.30 2.22
C ALA A 93 5.90 -6.11 2.14
N GLU A 94 5.89 -7.27 1.48
CA GLU A 94 7.09 -8.09 1.26
C GLU A 94 8.17 -7.35 0.45
N LYS A 95 7.76 -6.52 -0.52
CA LYS A 95 8.66 -5.67 -1.31
C LYS A 95 9.06 -4.37 -0.61
N GLY A 96 8.71 -4.21 0.67
CA GLY A 96 9.08 -3.05 1.48
C GLY A 96 8.30 -1.77 1.16
N LEU A 97 7.16 -1.88 0.47
CA LEU A 97 6.29 -0.74 0.20
C LEU A 97 5.61 -0.25 1.48
N THR A 98 5.38 1.06 1.56
CA THR A 98 4.72 1.70 2.70
C THR A 98 3.20 1.55 2.60
N PRO A 99 2.44 1.76 3.70
CA PRO A 99 0.98 1.87 3.64
C PRO A 99 0.50 2.87 2.59
N TYR A 100 1.23 3.97 2.40
CA TYR A 100 0.94 4.98 1.40
C TYR A 100 1.04 4.42 -0.01
N ASP A 101 2.13 3.72 -0.33
CA ASP A 101 2.35 3.16 -1.66
C ASP A 101 1.25 2.13 -1.98
N ILE A 102 0.98 1.21 -1.05
CA ILE A 102 -0.03 0.16 -1.19
C ILE A 102 -1.44 0.77 -1.34
N GLY A 103 -1.83 1.68 -0.46
CA GLY A 103 -3.16 2.28 -0.53
C GLY A 103 -3.35 3.21 -1.74
N SER A 104 -2.27 3.81 -2.25
CA SER A 104 -2.32 4.62 -3.48
C SER A 104 -2.58 3.77 -4.73
N ILE A 105 -2.19 2.50 -4.72
CA ILE A 105 -2.52 1.55 -5.81
C ILE A 105 -4.04 1.28 -5.83
N MET A 106 -4.67 1.23 -4.65
CA MET A 106 -6.11 0.97 -4.51
C MET A 106 -7.00 2.19 -4.75
N CYS A 107 -6.51 3.40 -4.49
CA CYS A 107 -7.34 4.61 -4.57
C CYS A 107 -7.26 5.24 -5.96
N ARG A 108 -8.42 5.68 -6.48
CA ARG A 108 -8.48 6.55 -7.65
C ARG A 108 -7.93 7.95 -7.32
N GLU A 109 -7.10 8.50 -8.19
CA GLU A 109 -6.63 9.91 -8.06
C GLU A 109 -7.77 10.91 -8.27
N THR A 110 -8.69 10.58 -9.18
CA THR A 110 -9.90 11.35 -9.48
C THR A 110 -11.04 10.39 -9.81
N LEU A 111 -12.29 10.82 -9.69
CA LEU A 111 -13.45 9.98 -10.05
C LEU A 111 -13.44 9.48 -11.51
N LYS A 112 -12.65 10.11 -12.39
CA LYS A 112 -12.56 9.80 -13.82
C LYS A 112 -11.35 8.96 -14.21
N LYS A 113 -10.39 8.76 -13.30
CA LYS A 113 -9.16 8.00 -13.56
C LYS A 113 -9.21 6.77 -12.69
N GLU A 114 -9.21 5.61 -13.33
CA GLU A 114 -9.12 4.32 -12.63
C GLU A 114 -7.87 4.26 -11.75
N SER A 115 -8.00 3.52 -10.66
CA SER A 115 -6.90 3.21 -9.78
C SER A 115 -6.03 2.16 -10.46
N LYS A 116 -4.77 2.05 -10.02
CA LYS A 116 -3.87 1.06 -10.61
C LYS A 116 -4.36 -0.37 -10.38
N ILE A 117 -5.02 -0.65 -9.25
CA ILE A 117 -5.59 -1.99 -9.02
C ILE A 117 -6.71 -2.31 -10.02
N GLU A 118 -7.52 -1.33 -10.42
CA GLU A 118 -8.56 -1.52 -11.44
C GLU A 118 -7.95 -1.81 -12.80
N GLU A 119 -6.90 -1.08 -13.18
CA GLU A 119 -6.16 -1.36 -14.41
C GLU A 119 -5.59 -2.79 -14.42
N ILE A 120 -5.01 -3.25 -13.29
CA ILE A 120 -4.50 -4.63 -13.15
C ILE A 120 -5.63 -5.66 -13.29
N VAL A 121 -6.78 -5.42 -12.67
CA VAL A 121 -7.94 -6.31 -12.77
C VAL A 121 -8.46 -6.38 -14.20
N HIS A 122 -8.60 -5.24 -14.88
CA HIS A 122 -9.06 -5.19 -16.26
C HIS A 122 -8.07 -5.84 -17.23
N GLU A 123 -6.77 -5.64 -17.03
CA GLU A 123 -5.74 -6.32 -17.81
C GLU A 123 -5.82 -7.85 -17.65
N ALA A 124 -6.07 -8.34 -16.43
CA ALA A 124 -6.30 -9.76 -16.19
C ALA A 124 -7.59 -10.27 -16.86
N GLU A 125 -8.67 -9.48 -16.83
CA GLU A 125 -9.94 -9.82 -17.49
C GLU A 125 -9.77 -9.94 -19.01
N ASP A 126 -8.99 -9.05 -19.62
CA ASP A 126 -8.68 -9.07 -21.06
C ASP A 126 -7.72 -10.22 -21.44
N ALA A 127 -6.88 -10.67 -20.51
CA ALA A 127 -5.90 -11.73 -20.73
C ALA A 127 -6.52 -13.15 -20.65
N VAL A 128 -7.66 -13.31 -19.96
CA VAL A 128 -8.29 -14.63 -19.75
C VAL A 128 -9.47 -14.88 -20.70
N LEU A 129 -9.74 -16.15 -21.01
CA LEU A 129 -10.88 -16.52 -21.85
C LEU A 129 -12.19 -16.53 -21.05
N PRO A 130 -13.36 -16.32 -21.70
CA PRO A 130 -14.66 -16.50 -21.04
C PRO A 130 -14.80 -17.91 -20.43
N GLY A 131 -15.24 -17.98 -19.17
CA GLY A 131 -15.41 -19.24 -18.45
C GLY A 131 -14.15 -19.76 -17.74
N THR A 132 -13.06 -18.98 -17.73
CA THR A 132 -11.89 -19.24 -16.88
C THR A 132 -12.30 -19.35 -15.40
N SER A 133 -11.66 -20.24 -14.66
CA SER A 133 -11.93 -20.42 -13.23
C SER A 133 -11.48 -19.20 -12.42
N GLU A 134 -12.11 -18.97 -11.27
CA GLU A 134 -11.71 -17.88 -10.37
C GLU A 134 -10.24 -17.98 -9.96
N LEU A 135 -9.75 -19.21 -9.71
CA LEU A 135 -8.36 -19.44 -9.34
C LEU A 135 -7.41 -18.99 -10.45
N ALA A 136 -7.65 -19.42 -11.70
CA ALA A 136 -6.80 -19.04 -12.83
C ALA A 136 -6.84 -17.53 -13.11
N PHE A 137 -8.01 -16.91 -12.94
CA PHE A 137 -8.13 -15.45 -13.02
C PHE A 137 -7.27 -14.74 -11.94
N LEU A 138 -7.33 -15.20 -10.69
CA LEU A 138 -6.54 -14.63 -9.60
C LEU A 138 -5.04 -14.88 -9.76
N GLU A 139 -4.64 -16.01 -10.37
CA GLU A 139 -3.24 -16.26 -10.77
C GLU A 139 -2.77 -15.24 -11.79
N THR A 140 -3.58 -14.93 -12.82
CA THR A 140 -3.27 -13.88 -13.80
C THR A 140 -3.16 -12.50 -13.15
N VAL A 141 -4.09 -12.14 -12.25
CA VAL A 141 -4.01 -10.90 -11.46
C VAL A 141 -2.71 -10.86 -10.64
N SER A 142 -2.33 -11.97 -10.00
CA SER A 142 -1.10 -12.05 -9.21
C SER A 142 0.14 -11.79 -10.07
N GLU A 143 0.22 -12.35 -11.27
CA GLU A 143 1.36 -12.20 -12.17
C GLU A 143 1.52 -10.74 -12.66
N ILE A 144 0.43 -10.13 -13.11
CA ILE A 144 0.43 -8.71 -13.55
C ILE A 144 0.78 -7.79 -12.37
N MET A 145 0.22 -8.08 -11.19
CA MET A 145 0.53 -7.34 -9.97
C MET A 145 2.01 -7.46 -9.58
N ASP A 146 2.60 -8.66 -9.66
CA ASP A 146 4.01 -8.86 -9.35
C ASP A 146 4.91 -8.01 -10.25
N GLN A 147 4.64 -8.00 -11.56
CA GLN A 147 5.38 -7.18 -12.53
C GLN A 147 5.31 -5.69 -12.16
N TYR A 148 4.10 -5.17 -11.92
CA TYR A 148 3.92 -3.77 -11.55
C TYR A 148 4.63 -3.41 -10.24
N LEU A 149 4.52 -4.27 -9.21
CA LEU A 149 5.13 -4.01 -7.91
C LEU A 149 6.66 -4.10 -7.96
N ASP A 150 7.24 -4.96 -8.79
CA ASP A 150 8.69 -5.04 -9.02
C ASP A 150 9.23 -3.75 -9.65
N GLU A 151 8.55 -3.24 -10.69
CA GLU A 151 8.90 -1.96 -11.32
C GLU A 151 8.82 -0.80 -10.33
N LEU A 152 7.76 -0.76 -9.50
CA LEU A 152 7.56 0.27 -8.49
C LEU A 152 8.65 0.23 -7.42
N ALA A 153 8.98 -0.96 -6.91
CA ALA A 153 10.04 -1.14 -5.91
C ALA A 153 11.41 -0.74 -6.47
N GLN A 154 11.71 -1.12 -7.71
CA GLN A 154 12.94 -0.72 -8.39
C GLN A 154 13.03 0.80 -8.58
N SER A 155 11.95 1.43 -9.02
CA SER A 155 11.86 2.90 -9.17
C SER A 155 12.12 3.61 -7.83
N ASN A 156 11.49 3.15 -6.75
CA ASN A 156 11.68 3.71 -5.41
C ASN A 156 13.13 3.60 -4.93
N TYR A 157 13.76 2.45 -5.15
CA TYR A 157 15.18 2.24 -4.82
C TYR A 157 16.09 3.20 -5.60
N VAL A 158 15.89 3.30 -6.92
CA VAL A 158 16.66 4.18 -7.80
C VAL A 158 16.51 5.65 -7.37
N ASN A 159 15.28 6.10 -7.08
CA ASN A 159 15.01 7.44 -6.59
C ASN A 159 15.67 7.75 -5.24
N LEU A 160 15.70 6.77 -4.33
CA LEU A 160 16.40 6.92 -3.04
C LEU A 160 17.91 7.09 -3.24
N VAL A 161 18.52 6.30 -4.12
CA VAL A 161 19.94 6.40 -4.44
C VAL A 161 20.27 7.79 -5.02
N TYR A 162 19.48 8.29 -5.97
CA TYR A 162 19.67 9.63 -6.53
C TYR A 162 19.60 10.73 -5.46
N ARG A 163 18.60 10.69 -4.57
CA ARG A 163 18.48 11.68 -3.46
C ARG A 163 19.67 11.61 -2.50
N LEU A 164 20.17 10.42 -2.17
CA LEU A 164 21.35 10.26 -1.34
C LEU A 164 22.61 10.81 -2.02
N MET A 165 22.75 10.62 -3.33
CA MET A 165 23.84 11.19 -4.11
C MET A 165 23.79 12.73 -4.11
N GLU A 166 22.61 13.33 -4.33
CA GLU A 166 22.43 14.78 -4.27
C GLU A 166 22.77 15.35 -2.89
N LEU A 167 22.28 14.73 -1.81
CA LEU A 167 22.60 15.14 -0.44
C LEU A 167 24.09 15.05 -0.15
N LYS A 168 24.75 13.99 -0.63
CA LYS A 168 26.21 13.83 -0.50
C LYS A 168 26.97 14.94 -1.23
N MET A 169 26.52 15.33 -2.42
CA MET A 169 27.11 16.45 -3.17
C MET A 169 26.92 17.79 -2.46
N ILE A 170 25.72 18.04 -1.91
CA ILE A 170 25.43 19.26 -1.14
C ILE A 170 26.30 19.33 0.11
N LEU A 171 26.42 18.22 0.86
CA LEU A 171 27.26 18.14 2.05
C LEU A 171 28.73 18.38 1.71
N GLN A 172 29.25 17.78 0.64
CA GLN A 172 30.62 18.01 0.18
C GLN A 172 30.85 19.49 -0.18
N SER A 173 29.95 20.10 -0.94
CA SER A 173 30.06 21.52 -1.31
C SER A 173 30.04 22.45 -0.08
N ASN A 174 29.22 22.13 0.92
CA ASN A 174 29.17 22.89 2.17
C ASN A 174 30.45 22.72 3.01
N LEU A 175 31.02 21.52 3.04
CA LEU A 175 32.32 21.27 3.68
C LEU A 175 33.42 22.07 2.99
N ASP A 176 33.51 22.01 1.66
CA ASP A 176 34.52 22.73 0.89
C ASP A 176 34.42 24.25 1.14
N LYS A 177 33.20 24.82 1.18
CA LYS A 177 33.00 26.23 1.56
C LYS A 177 33.43 26.54 2.99
N ALA A 178 33.20 25.65 3.95
CA ALA A 178 33.60 25.85 5.34
C ALA A 178 35.12 25.79 5.53
N TYR A 179 35.81 24.91 4.79
CA TYR A 179 37.27 24.75 4.88
C TYR A 179 38.05 25.81 4.09
N PHE A 180 37.55 26.22 2.91
CA PHE A 180 38.27 27.14 2.02
C PHE A 180 37.74 28.59 2.04
N GLY A 181 36.53 28.83 2.54
CA GLY A 181 35.92 30.17 2.62
C GLY A 181 36.47 31.09 3.70
N ASN A 182 37.34 30.60 4.59
CA ASN A 182 38.00 31.39 5.65
C ASN A 182 39.34 32.02 5.23
N PHE A 183 39.79 31.85 3.98
CA PHE A 183 41.07 32.39 3.49
C PHE A 183 40.98 33.77 2.82
N GLU A 184 39.78 34.33 2.68
CA GLU A 184 39.59 35.70 2.16
C GLU A 184 38.98 36.60 3.24
N THR A 185 39.78 37.01 4.22
CA THR A 185 39.68 38.37 4.82
C THR A 185 40.80 38.57 5.84
N LYS A 186 41.87 39.25 5.42
CA LYS A 186 42.43 40.43 6.09
C LYS A 186 43.60 40.99 5.25
N PRO A 187 43.84 42.31 5.38
CA PRO A 187 44.02 43.26 4.28
C PRO A 187 45.34 43.14 3.51
#